data_AF-A0A2M7XJH8-F1
#
_entry.id   AF-A0A2M7XJH8-F1
#
_cell.length_a   1.000
_cell.length_b   1.000
_cell.length_c   1.000
_cell.angle_alpha   90.00
_cell.angle_beta   90.00
_cell.angle_gamma   90.00
#
_symmetry.space_group_name_H-M   'P 1'
#
loop_
_entity.id
_entity.type
_entity.pdbx_description
1 polymer ?
#
loop_
_entity_poly.entity_id
_entity_poly.type
_entity_poly.pdbx_seq_one_letter_code
_entity_poly.pdbx_strand_id
1 'polypeptide(L)' 'NIPTTDGGTHVLGFKSALLNIINEVAKAKDKINKKIGEFQYSDVTDGLYAIINVKIPEPQFEGQTKGKLGNSY' A
#
# COMPACT_ATOMS: atom_id res chain seq x y z
N ASN A 1 8.60 -3.74 -18.09
CA ASN A 1 8.39 -4.04 -16.66
C ASN A 1 9.68 -3.77 -15.92
N ILE A 2 9.74 -2.67 -15.15
CA ILE A 2 10.92 -2.26 -14.38
C ILE A 2 10.62 -2.55 -12.91
N PRO A 3 11.45 -3.34 -12.21
CA PRO A 3 11.27 -3.55 -10.78
C PRO A 3 11.67 -2.29 -10.00
N THR A 4 10.82 -1.87 -9.07
CA THR A 4 11.07 -0.78 -8.13
C THR A 4 11.33 -1.36 -6.74
N THR A 5 12.59 -1.70 -6.47
CA THR A 5 13.01 -2.40 -5.23
C THR A 5 12.77 -1.59 -3.97
N ASP A 6 12.76 -0.27 -4.09
CA ASP A 6 12.53 0.66 -2.97
C ASP A 6 11.04 1.08 -2.90
N GLY A 7 10.21 0.50 -3.77
CA GLY A 7 8.78 0.74 -3.86
C GLY A 7 8.44 2.06 -4.56
N GLY A 8 7.75 2.96 -3.85
CA GLY A 8 7.29 4.24 -4.38
C GLY A 8 5.78 4.43 -4.26
N THR A 9 5.23 5.32 -5.06
CA THR A 9 3.84 5.78 -4.92
C THR A 9 2.81 4.66 -5.07
N HIS A 10 3.02 3.72 -6.00
CA HIS A 10 2.17 2.54 -6.16
C HIS A 10 2.17 1.63 -4.91
N VAL A 11 3.31 1.42 -4.25
CA VAL A 11 3.40 0.64 -3.00
C VAL A 11 2.72 1.40 -1.87
N LEU A 12 3.00 2.69 -1.72
CA LEU A 12 2.38 3.52 -0.67
C LEU A 12 0.85 3.55 -0.81
N GLY A 13 0.35 3.77 -2.04
CA GLY A 13 -1.07 3.77 -2.34
C GLY A 13 -1.73 2.43 -2.02
N PHE A 14 -1.12 1.31 -2.42
CA PHE A 14 -1.60 -0.03 -2.07
C PHE A 14 -1.70 -0.22 -0.54
N LYS A 15 -0.66 0.14 0.20
CA LYS A 15 -0.62 0.00 1.66
C LYS A 15 -1.73 0.82 2.35
N SER A 16 -1.86 2.09 1.97
CA SER A 16 -2.88 2.99 2.52
C SER A 16 -4.29 2.52 2.18
N ALA A 17 -4.53 2.13 0.92
CA ALA A 17 -5.84 1.65 0.48
C ALA A 17 -6.25 0.36 1.21
N LEU A 18 -5.32 -0.59 1.35
CA LEU A 18 -5.57 -1.85 2.03
C LEU A 18 -5.97 -1.64 3.50
N LEU A 19 -5.21 -0.81 4.23
CA LEU A 19 -5.50 -0.48 5.62
C LEU A 19 -6.87 0.20 5.77
N ASN A 20 -7.17 1.17 4.91
CA ASN A 20 -8.43 1.90 4.93
C ASN A 20 -9.64 0.98 4.71
N ILE A 21 -9.59 0.13 3.67
CA ILE A 21 -10.68 -0.79 3.34
C ILE A 21 -10.92 -1.79 4.47
N ILE A 22 -9.85 -2.32 5.08
CA ILE A 22 -9.97 -3.26 6.21
C ILE A 22 -10.66 -2.58 7.39
N ASN A 23 -10.23 -1.37 7.76
CA ASN A 23 -10.84 -0.63 8.85
C ASN A 23 -12.29 -0.24 8.54
N GLU A 24 -12.60 0.15 7.30
CA GLU A 24 -13.98 0.45 6.87
C GLU A 24 -14.90 -0.77 7.00
N VAL A 25 -14.46 -1.93 6.49
CA VAL A 25 -15.21 -3.19 6.59
C VAL A 25 -15.37 -3.63 8.05
N ALA A 26 -14.34 -3.47 8.88
CA ALA A 26 -14.40 -3.82 10.28
C ALA A 26 -15.35 -2.92 11.06
N LYS A 27 -15.37 -1.61 10.79
CA LYS A 27 -16.35 -0.66 11.36
C LYS A 27 -17.77 -1.00 10.95
N ALA A 28 -18.00 -1.25 9.66
CA ALA A 28 -19.32 -1.60 9.14
C ALA A 28 -19.90 -2.89 9.75
N LYS A 29 -19.04 -3.79 10.21
CA LYS A 29 -19.43 -5.07 10.85
C LYS A 29 -19.36 -5.06 12.38
N ASP A 30 -19.10 -3.90 12.99
CA ASP A 30 -18.86 -3.74 14.43
C ASP A 30 -17.80 -4.73 14.97
N LYS A 31 -16.72 -4.91 14.20
CA LYS A 31 -15.59 -5.80 14.52
C LYS A 31 -14.35 -5.06 15.04
N ILE A 32 -14.47 -3.75 15.27
CA ILE A 32 -13.40 -2.98 15.91
C ILE A 32 -13.38 -3.30 17.40
N ASN A 33 -12.22 -3.72 17.90
CA ASN A 33 -12.05 -3.98 19.32
C ASN A 33 -12.03 -2.65 20.08
N LYS A 34 -12.98 -2.44 20.99
CA LYS A 34 -13.11 -1.17 21.74
C LYS A 34 -11.91 -0.84 22.64
N LYS A 35 -11.11 -1.83 23.04
CA LYS A 35 -9.90 -1.64 23.87
C LYS A 35 -8.64 -1.40 23.03
N ILE A 36 -8.56 -2.02 21.86
CA ILE A 36 -7.35 -1.98 21.00
C ILE A 36 -7.46 -0.88 19.95
N GLY A 37 -8.66 -0.63 19.43
CA GLY A 37 -8.92 0.35 18.37
C GLY A 37 -8.85 -0.24 16.97
N GLU A 38 -8.58 0.63 16.00
CA GLU A 38 -8.47 0.30 14.58
C GLU A 38 -7.20 -0.50 14.26
N PHE A 39 -7.27 -1.32 13.21
CA PHE A 39 -6.12 -2.06 12.71
C PHE A 39 -5.02 -1.10 12.28
N GLN A 40 -3.78 -1.48 12.57
CA GLN A 40 -2.57 -0.81 12.12
C GLN A 40 -1.96 -1.53 10.93
N TYR A 41 -1.06 -0.85 10.24
CA TYR A 41 -0.38 -1.40 9.06
C TYR A 41 0.35 -2.73 9.34
N SER A 42 1.01 -2.85 10.50
CA SER A 42 1.68 -4.09 10.90
C SER A 42 0.72 -5.27 10.99
N ASP A 43 -0.48 -5.05 11.52
CA ASP A 43 -1.49 -6.10 11.73
C ASP A 43 -2.04 -6.65 10.41
N VAL A 44 -2.09 -5.78 9.39
CA VAL A 44 -2.62 -6.10 8.07
C VAL A 44 -1.57 -6.75 7.17
N THR A 45 -0.29 -6.41 7.38
CA THR A 45 0.80 -6.86 6.51
C THR A 45 1.58 -8.05 7.05
N ASP A 46 1.35 -8.44 8.29
CA ASP A 46 1.91 -9.67 8.84
C ASP A 46 1.40 -10.89 8.05
N GLY A 47 2.34 -11.64 7.45
CA GLY A 47 2.03 -12.76 6.56
C GLY A 47 1.49 -12.41 5.18
N LEU A 48 1.43 -11.13 4.78
CA LEU A 48 0.93 -10.72 3.47
C LEU A 48 1.99 -10.88 2.37
N TYR A 49 1.69 -11.68 1.35
CA TYR A 49 2.46 -11.75 0.11
C TYR A 49 1.64 -11.14 -1.03
N ALA A 50 2.20 -10.15 -1.73
CA ALA A 50 1.52 -9.46 -2.83
C ALA A 50 2.52 -9.07 -3.94
N ILE A 51 2.03 -9.06 -5.18
CA ILE A 51 2.74 -8.53 -6.35
C ILE A 51 1.95 -7.37 -6.91
N ILE A 52 2.57 -6.19 -7.00
CA ILE A 52 1.96 -4.98 -7.53
C ILE A 52 2.56 -4.70 -8.90
N ASN A 53 1.74 -4.81 -9.94
CA ASN A 53 2.14 -4.50 -11.31
C ASN A 53 1.25 -3.38 -11.85
N VAL A 54 1.87 -2.26 -12.25
CA VAL A 54 1.17 -1.07 -12.73
C VAL A 54 1.66 -0.69 -14.12
N LYS A 55 0.72 -0.25 -14.96
CA LYS A 55 1.02 0.36 -16.26
C LYS A 55 0.63 1.83 -16.18
N ILE A 56 1.62 2.71 -16.31
CA ILE A 56 1.45 4.15 -16.12
C ILE A 56 2.04 4.84 -17.35
N PRO A 57 1.33 5.80 -17.97
CA PRO A 57 1.91 6.66 -18.99
C PRO A 57 3.02 7.53 -18.38
N GLU A 58 4.13 7.70 -19.10
CA GLU A 58 5.26 8.57 -18.70
C GLU A 58 5.73 8.33 -17.23
N PRO A 59 6.25 7.13 -16.91
CA PRO A 59 6.64 6.82 -15.55
C PRO A 59 7.86 7.66 -15.10
N GLN A 60 7.74 8.24 -13.91
CA GLN A 60 8.77 9.03 -13.25
C GLN A 60 9.39 8.21 -12.12
N PHE A 61 10.71 8.18 -12.06
CA PHE A 61 11.44 7.45 -11.04
C PHE A 61 12.42 8.38 -10.31
N GLU A 62 12.62 8.11 -9.03
CA GLU A 62 13.66 8.78 -8.26
C GLU A 62 15.02 8.12 -8.54
N GLY A 63 16.00 8.94 -8.95
CA GLY A 63 17.39 8.50 -9.17
C GLY A 63 17.62 7.66 -10.43
N GLN A 64 18.89 7.35 -10.66
CA GLN A 64 19.34 6.64 -11.87
C GLN A 64 18.96 5.16 -11.87
N THR A 65 18.97 4.50 -10.70
CA THR A 65 18.65 3.08 -10.55
C THR A 65 17.17 2.77 -10.77
N LYS A 66 16.31 3.80 -10.83
CA LYS A 66 14.85 3.67 -10.93
C LYS A 66 14.24 2.80 -9.82
N GLY A 67 14.88 2.80 -8.64
CA GLY A 67 14.48 1.97 -7.50
C GLY A 67 13.12 2.34 -6.90
N LYS A 68 12.69 3.60 -7.06
CA LYS A 68 11.45 4.13 -6.50
C LYS A 68 10.61 4.83 -7.56
N LEU A 69 9.33 4.48 -7.65
CA LEU A 69 8.37 5.19 -8.49
C LEU A 69 7.94 6.51 -7.82
N GLY A 70 8.04 7.62 -8.55
CA GLY A 70 7.75 8.97 -8.08
C GLY A 70 6.46 9.59 -8.61
N ASN A 71 5.71 8.93 -9.51
CA ASN A 71 4.45 9.50 -10.03
C ASN A 71 3.45 9.77 -8.90
N SER A 72 3.10 11.04 -8.66
CA SER A 72 2.29 11.49 -7.53
C SER A 72 0.92 12.07 -7.93
N TYR A 73 0.32 11.62 -9.03
CA TYR A 73 -1.03 12.06 -9.45
C TYR A 73 -2.07 11.90 -8.34
#